data_AF-A0A963WYW3-F1
#
_entry.id   AF-A0A963WYW3-F1
#
_cell.length_a   1.000
_cell.length_b   1.000
_cell.length_c   1.000
_cell.angle_alpha   90.00
_cell.angle_beta   90.00
_cell.angle_gamma   90.00
#
_symmetry.space_group_name_H-M   'P 1'
#
loop_
_entity.id
_entity.type
_entity.pdbx_description
1 polymer ?
#
loop_
_entity_poly.entity_id
_entity_poly.type
_entity_poly.pdbx_seq_one_letter_code
_entity_poly.pdbx_strand_id
1 'polypeptide(L)'
;MPMKDLEVIKALIKKAMKASLNLEELFEKWPEDFAENDFFESVFDDIESAVEHLPGDASGEVDWFSFQHSTEYRLLQYDLIILDYLNSEDLILTGLKELKNKIVSFRLSPDEIENEIEKMRIG
;
A
#
# COMPACT_ATOMS: atom_id res chain seq x y z
N MET A 1 16.68 -1.57 -6.64
CA MET A 1 15.70 -0.58 -6.14
C MET A 1 16.32 0.16 -4.96
N PRO A 2 16.25 1.49 -4.88
CA PRO A 2 16.80 2.21 -3.74
C PRO A 2 15.93 1.96 -2.50
N MET A 3 16.50 1.35 -1.45
CA MET A 3 15.80 1.13 -0.16
C MET A 3 15.17 2.42 0.39
N LYS A 4 15.77 3.57 0.09
CA LYS A 4 15.27 4.88 0.53
C LYS A 4 13.87 5.19 -0.01
N ASP A 5 13.57 4.81 -1.25
CA ASP A 5 12.31 5.18 -1.89
C ASP A 5 11.16 4.27 -1.44
N LEU A 6 11.45 3.00 -1.13
CA LEU A 6 10.50 2.12 -0.44
C LEU A 6 10.09 2.67 0.92
N GLU A 7 11.04 3.19 1.69
CA GLU A 7 10.74 3.79 2.99
C GLU A 7 9.90 5.08 2.86
N VAL A 8 10.07 5.83 1.78
CA VAL A 8 9.20 6.98 1.46
C VAL A 8 7.77 6.51 1.21
N ILE A 9 7.56 5.49 0.38
CA ILE A 9 6.22 4.95 0.10
C ILE A 9 5.56 4.43 1.38
N LYS A 10 6.29 3.65 2.20
CA LYS A 10 5.78 3.19 3.50
C LYS A 10 5.41 4.35 4.42
N ALA A 11 6.18 5.43 4.42
CA ALA A 11 5.86 6.61 5.22
C ALA A 11 4.59 7.31 4.73
N LEU A 12 4.37 7.41 3.40
CA LEU A 12 3.15 7.95 2.81
C LEU A 12 1.93 7.10 3.19
N ILE A 13 2.01 5.77 3.06
CA ILE A 13 0.92 4.87 3.49
C ILE A 13 0.59 5.08 4.98
N LYS A 14 1.61 5.10 5.85
CA LYS A 14 1.41 5.33 7.29
C LYS A 14 0.79 6.68 7.60
N LYS A 15 1.03 7.72 6.78
CA LYS A 15 0.38 9.02 6.93
C LYS A 15 -1.07 9.00 6.46
N ALA A 16 -1.36 8.34 5.34
CA ALA A 16 -2.72 8.14 4.84
C ALA A 16 -3.59 7.37 5.85
N MET A 17 -3.07 6.27 6.40
CA MET A 17 -3.73 5.51 7.48
C MET A 17 -3.96 6.33 8.77
N LYS A 18 -3.21 7.42 8.95
CA LYS A 18 -3.33 8.39 10.05
C LYS A 18 -4.03 9.69 9.62
N ALA A 19 -4.72 9.71 8.48
CA ALA A 19 -5.44 10.87 7.94
C ALA A 19 -4.65 12.19 8.01
N SER A 20 -3.33 12.09 7.85
CA SER A 20 -2.38 13.20 7.97
C SER A 20 -1.62 13.46 6.68
N LEU A 21 -1.95 12.70 5.63
CA LEU A 21 -1.48 12.92 4.27
C LEU A 21 -2.54 13.73 3.51
N ASN A 22 -2.09 14.66 2.69
CA ASN A 22 -2.93 15.34 1.69
C ASN A 22 -2.39 15.02 0.28
N LEU A 23 -3.20 15.30 -0.74
CA LEU A 23 -2.85 14.98 -2.14
C LEU A 23 -1.60 15.72 -2.61
N GLU A 24 -1.45 17.00 -2.27
CA GLU A 24 -0.28 17.79 -2.66
C GLU A 24 1.02 17.15 -2.14
N GLU A 25 1.04 16.73 -0.87
CA GLU A 25 2.16 16.02 -0.27
C GLU A 25 2.39 14.65 -0.92
N LEU A 26 1.34 13.93 -1.30
CA LEU A 26 1.45 12.65 -2.02
C LEU A 26 2.18 12.84 -3.36
N PHE A 27 1.71 13.77 -4.20
CA PHE A 27 2.31 14.04 -5.50
C PHE A 27 3.75 14.57 -5.39
N GLU A 28 4.04 15.43 -4.42
CA GLU A 28 5.39 15.99 -4.22
C GLU A 28 6.42 14.92 -3.80
N LYS A 29 5.99 13.94 -2.99
CA LYS A 29 6.90 12.96 -2.37
C LYS A 29 6.90 11.60 -3.05
N TRP A 30 6.04 11.39 -4.06
CA TRP A 30 6.02 10.13 -4.77
C TRP A 30 7.35 9.92 -5.53
N PRO A 31 8.04 8.77 -5.38
CA PRO A 31 9.32 8.58 -6.05
C PRO A 31 9.12 8.34 -7.56
N GLU A 32 9.79 9.14 -8.39
CA GLU A 32 9.67 9.11 -9.85
C GLU A 32 10.05 7.74 -10.46
N ASP A 33 11.03 7.06 -9.87
CA ASP A 33 11.57 5.77 -10.34
C ASP A 33 10.55 4.61 -10.31
N PHE A 34 9.40 4.80 -9.65
CA PHE A 34 8.36 3.77 -9.52
C PHE A 34 7.14 3.99 -10.41
N ALA A 35 7.05 5.13 -11.10
CA ALA A 35 5.87 5.49 -11.89
C ALA A 35 5.58 4.50 -13.04
N GLU A 36 6.58 3.79 -13.55
CA GLU A 36 6.43 2.82 -14.65
C GLU A 36 6.13 1.39 -14.19
N ASN A 37 6.01 1.15 -12.88
CA ASN A 37 5.77 -0.17 -12.34
C ASN A 37 4.32 -0.35 -11.91
N ASP A 38 3.63 -1.27 -12.58
CA ASP A 38 2.26 -1.70 -12.35
C ASP A 38 1.85 -1.95 -10.88
N PHE A 39 2.75 -2.49 -10.05
CA PHE A 39 2.45 -2.69 -8.62
C PHE A 39 2.46 -1.36 -7.88
N PHE A 40 3.47 -0.53 -8.11
CA PHE A 40 3.57 0.77 -7.45
C PHE A 40 2.51 1.77 -7.94
N GLU A 41 2.08 1.70 -9.20
CA GLU A 41 0.90 2.42 -9.69
C GLU A 41 -0.33 2.03 -8.87
N SER A 42 -0.57 0.73 -8.65
CA SER A 42 -1.66 0.28 -7.79
C SER A 42 -1.51 0.71 -6.33
N VAL A 43 -0.30 0.84 -5.80
CA VAL A 43 -0.07 1.38 -4.44
C VAL A 43 -0.38 2.88 -4.41
N PHE A 44 0.00 3.62 -5.45
CA PHE A 44 -0.32 5.04 -5.58
C PHE A 44 -1.84 5.26 -5.55
N ASP A 45 -2.57 4.54 -6.41
CA ASP A 45 -4.02 4.63 -6.54
C ASP A 45 -4.72 4.34 -5.20
N ASP A 46 -4.23 3.35 -4.44
CA ASP A 46 -4.80 3.00 -3.13
C ASP A 46 -4.55 4.10 -2.08
N ILE A 47 -3.38 4.76 -2.11
CA ILE A 47 -3.09 5.90 -1.23
C ILE A 47 -3.94 7.10 -1.64
N GLU A 48 -4.01 7.42 -2.92
CA GLU A 48 -4.83 8.53 -3.44
C GLU A 48 -6.29 8.34 -3.05
N SER A 49 -6.86 7.18 -3.36
CA SER A 49 -8.23 6.80 -2.99
C SER A 49 -8.48 6.93 -1.48
N ALA A 50 -7.55 6.44 -0.65
CA ALA A 50 -7.66 6.59 0.80
C ALA A 50 -7.66 8.05 1.25
N VAL A 51 -6.86 8.92 0.64
CA VAL A 51 -6.79 10.35 0.96
C VAL A 51 -8.05 11.09 0.48
N GLU A 52 -8.55 10.78 -0.72
CA GLU A 52 -9.76 11.39 -1.29
C GLU A 52 -11.04 10.96 -0.58
N HIS A 53 -11.08 9.71 -0.11
CA HIS A 53 -12.25 9.10 0.51
C HIS A 53 -12.13 8.94 2.02
N LEU A 54 -11.21 9.68 2.65
CA LEU A 54 -11.17 9.80 4.11
C LEU A 54 -12.58 10.13 4.62
N PRO A 55 -13.21 9.26 5.42
CA PRO A 55 -14.55 9.50 5.91
C PRO A 55 -14.48 10.61 6.95
N GLY A 56 -14.66 11.85 6.49
CA GLY A 56 -14.97 13.00 7.33
C GLY A 56 -16.48 13.18 7.36
N ASP A 57 -17.06 13.22 8.54
CA ASP A 57 -18.40 13.80 8.67
C ASP A 57 -18.34 15.26 8.19
N ALA A 58 -19.47 15.85 7.79
CA ALA A 58 -19.56 17.25 7.38
C ALA A 58 -19.04 18.25 8.45
N SER A 59 -18.75 17.75 9.65
CA SER A 59 -18.10 18.40 10.79
C SER A 59 -16.57 18.57 10.67
N GLY A 60 -15.90 17.90 9.72
CA GLY A 60 -14.45 17.95 9.55
C GLY A 60 -13.66 17.01 10.48
N GLU A 61 -14.35 16.18 11.26
CA GLU A 61 -13.73 15.11 12.05
C GLU A 61 -13.73 13.79 11.26
N VAL A 62 -12.58 13.11 11.25
CA VAL A 62 -12.42 11.80 10.61
C VAL A 62 -13.12 10.75 11.47
N ASP A 63 -14.08 10.04 10.89
CA ASP A 63 -14.65 8.83 11.48
C ASP A 63 -13.64 7.68 11.37
N TRP A 64 -12.76 7.63 12.36
CA TRP A 64 -11.72 6.64 12.49
C TRP A 64 -12.24 5.21 12.50
N PHE A 65 -13.38 4.98 13.14
CA PHE A 65 -13.94 3.65 13.23
C PHE A 65 -14.35 3.17 11.85
N SER A 66 -15.10 3.98 11.10
CA SER A 66 -15.50 3.65 9.72
C SER A 66 -14.27 3.51 8.81
N PHE A 67 -13.29 4.40 8.93
CA PHE A 67 -12.08 4.33 8.13
C PHE A 67 -11.30 3.03 8.37
N GLN A 68 -11.06 2.64 9.62
CA GLN A 68 -10.32 1.41 9.95
C GLN A 68 -11.02 0.12 9.47
N HIS A 69 -12.32 0.17 9.21
CA HIS A 69 -13.09 -0.97 8.68
C HIS A 69 -13.37 -0.87 7.17
N SER A 70 -12.91 0.21 6.53
CA SER A 70 -13.07 0.48 5.10
C SER A 70 -12.23 -0.46 4.22
N THR A 71 -12.46 -0.42 2.91
CA THR A 71 -11.68 -1.19 1.95
C THR A 71 -10.31 -0.56 1.75
N GLU A 72 -10.28 0.76 1.67
CA GLU A 72 -9.11 1.61 1.50
C GLU A 72 -8.07 1.33 2.60
N TYR A 73 -8.50 1.31 3.87
CA TYR A 73 -7.60 1.00 4.98
C TYR A 73 -7.02 -0.41 4.90
N ARG A 74 -7.81 -1.41 4.48
CA ARG A 74 -7.32 -2.79 4.30
C ARG A 74 -6.32 -2.90 3.14
N LEU A 75 -6.56 -2.20 2.04
CA LEU A 75 -5.65 -2.17 0.90
C LEU A 75 -4.28 -1.60 1.31
N LEU A 76 -4.28 -0.48 2.03
CA LEU A 76 -3.06 0.11 2.61
C LEU A 76 -2.33 -0.84 3.57
N GLN A 77 -3.06 -1.66 4.34
CA GLN A 77 -2.43 -2.69 5.18
C GLN A 77 -1.75 -3.76 4.34
N TYR A 78 -2.39 -4.25 3.28
CA TYR A 78 -1.81 -5.23 2.38
C TYR A 78 -0.56 -4.68 1.68
N ASP A 79 -0.59 -3.43 1.23
CA ASP A 79 0.55 -2.78 0.61
C ASP A 79 1.74 -2.69 1.58
N LEU A 80 1.51 -2.30 2.83
CA LEU A 80 2.57 -2.28 3.85
C LEU A 80 3.20 -3.66 4.05
N ILE A 81 2.39 -4.70 4.14
CA ILE A 81 2.87 -6.08 4.31
C ILE A 81 3.77 -6.45 3.13
N ILE A 82 3.29 -6.28 1.89
CA ILE A 82 4.07 -6.61 0.68
C ILE A 82 5.38 -5.80 0.63
N LEU A 83 5.33 -4.50 0.92
CA LEU A 83 6.51 -3.62 0.94
C LEU A 83 7.52 -3.99 2.04
N ASP A 84 7.07 -4.52 3.18
CA ASP A 84 7.95 -5.02 4.23
C ASP A 84 8.73 -6.26 3.77
N TYR A 85 8.09 -7.19 3.04
CA TYR A 85 8.77 -8.34 2.43
C TYR A 85 9.71 -7.94 1.28
N LEU A 86 9.38 -6.91 0.49
CA LEU A 86 10.27 -6.37 -0.56
C LEU A 86 11.55 -5.75 0.01
N ASN A 87 11.47 -5.22 1.23
CA ASN A 87 12.62 -4.58 1.87
C ASN A 87 13.58 -5.60 2.52
N SER A 88 13.09 -6.80 2.81
CA SER A 88 13.87 -7.86 3.46
C SER A 88 14.63 -8.75 2.47
N GLU A 89 14.19 -8.90 1.22
CA GLU A 89 14.72 -9.91 0.29
C GLU A 89 14.79 -9.43 -1.17
N ASP A 90 15.65 -10.05 -1.99
CA ASP A 90 15.80 -9.86 -3.45
C ASP A 90 14.55 -10.35 -4.22
N LEU A 91 13.35 -9.91 -3.85
CA LEU A 91 12.15 -10.22 -4.59
C LEU A 91 12.20 -9.50 -5.95
N ILE A 92 12.02 -10.29 -7.02
CA ILE A 92 11.88 -9.75 -8.36
C ILE A 92 10.52 -9.05 -8.44
N LEU A 93 10.49 -7.83 -8.96
CA LEU A 93 9.28 -7.01 -9.13
C LEU A 93 8.15 -7.68 -9.92
N THR A 94 8.48 -8.72 -10.68
CA THR A 94 7.56 -9.46 -11.52
C THR A 94 6.58 -10.26 -10.66
N GLY A 95 5.28 -10.13 -10.92
CA GLY A 95 4.25 -10.90 -10.23
C GLY A 95 3.65 -10.24 -8.99
N LEU A 96 4.16 -9.07 -8.56
CA LEU A 96 3.69 -8.40 -7.34
C LEU A 96 2.25 -7.88 -7.45
N LYS A 97 1.85 -7.42 -8.64
CA LYS A 97 0.47 -7.01 -8.90
C LYS A 97 -0.47 -8.21 -8.85
N GLU A 98 -0.08 -9.34 -9.43
CA GLU A 98 -0.83 -10.59 -9.37
C GLU A 98 -0.94 -11.11 -7.93
N LEU A 99 0.15 -11.03 -7.16
CA LEU A 99 0.14 -11.33 -5.73
C LEU A 99 -0.83 -10.42 -4.99
N LYS A 100 -0.74 -9.10 -5.16
CA LYS A 100 -1.67 -8.14 -4.54
C LYS A 100 -3.12 -8.44 -4.91
N ASN A 101 -3.40 -8.66 -6.20
CA ASN A 101 -4.73 -9.03 -6.67
C ASN A 101 -5.25 -10.31 -6.01
N LYS A 102 -4.38 -11.31 -5.82
CA LYS A 102 -4.72 -12.55 -5.11
C LYS A 102 -5.01 -12.27 -3.63
N ILE A 103 -4.15 -11.52 -2.96
CA ILE A 103 -4.32 -11.14 -1.55
C ILE A 103 -5.67 -10.45 -1.33
N VAL A 104 -5.99 -9.46 -2.16
CA VAL A 104 -7.23 -8.70 -2.09
C VAL A 104 -8.44 -9.58 -2.41
N SER A 105 -8.37 -10.39 -3.48
CA SER A 105 -9.49 -11.23 -3.92
C SER A 105 -9.85 -12.32 -2.91
N PHE A 106 -8.83 -12.93 -2.28
CA PHE A 106 -9.01 -14.02 -1.33
C PHE A 106 -8.98 -13.57 0.14
N ARG A 107 -8.73 -12.28 0.40
CA ARG A 107 -8.58 -11.70 1.75
C ARG A 107 -7.59 -12.49 2.60
N LEU A 108 -6.42 -12.75 2.02
CA LEU A 108 -5.39 -13.56 2.68
C LEU A 108 -4.98 -12.91 4.01
N SER A 109 -4.80 -13.75 5.03
CA SER A 109 -4.19 -13.37 6.30
C SER A 109 -2.69 -13.09 6.14
N PRO A 110 -2.03 -12.38 7.08
CA PRO A 110 -0.60 -12.13 7.01
C PRO A 110 0.25 -13.40 6.78
N ASP A 111 -0.07 -14.49 7.49
CA ASP A 111 0.64 -15.77 7.34
C ASP A 111 0.43 -16.36 5.93
N GLU A 112 -0.76 -16.21 5.35
CA GLU A 112 -1.03 -16.66 3.98
C GLU A 112 -0.32 -15.79 2.93
N ILE A 113 -0.19 -14.49 3.18
CA ILE A 113 0.59 -13.56 2.34
C ILE A 113 2.07 -13.99 2.33
N GLU A 114 2.65 -14.25 3.50
CA GLU A 114 4.03 -14.74 3.64
C GLU A 114 4.25 -16.03 2.83
N ASN A 115 3.33 -16.99 2.96
CA ASN A 115 3.41 -18.25 2.23
C ASN A 115 3.34 -18.06 0.70
N GLU A 116 2.57 -17.09 0.21
CA GLU A 116 2.50 -16.79 -1.23
C GLU A 116 3.77 -16.11 -1.74
N ILE A 117 4.36 -15.21 -0.94
CA ILE A 117 5.64 -14.57 -1.24
C ILE A 117 6.76 -15.62 -1.30
N GLU A 118 6.79 -16.57 -0.35
CA GLU A 118 7.81 -17.63 -0.33
C GLU A 118 7.68 -18.58 -1.54
N LYS A 119 6.47 -18.80 -2.06
CA LYS A 119 6.27 -19.58 -3.30
C LYS A 119 6.86 -18.88 -4.51
N MET A 120 6.74 -17.57 -4.61
CA MET A 120 7.30 -16.78 -5.71
C MET A 120 8.84 -16.78 -5.70
N ARG A 121 9.45 -17.11 -4.56
CA ARG A 121 10.90 -17.19 -4.37
C ARG A 121 11.52 -18.52 -4.82
N ILE A 122 10.78 -19.63 -4.72
CA ILE A 122 11.30 -21.00 -5.00
C ILE A 122 11.08 -21.42 -6.47
N GLY A 123 10.22 -20.70 -7.20
CA GLY A 123 9.94 -20.91 -8.62
C GLY A 123 10.93 -20.21 -9.55
#